data_AF-A0A939XYH8-F1
#
_entry.id   AF-A0A939XYH8-F1
#
_cell.length_a   1.000
_cell.length_b   1.000
_cell.length_c   1.000
_cell.angle_alpha   90.00
_cell.angle_beta   90.00
_cell.angle_gamma   90.00
#
_symmetry.space_group_name_H-M   'P 1'
#
loop_
_entity.id
_entity.type
_entity.pdbx_description
1 polymer ?
#
loop_
_entity_poly.entity_id
_entity_poly.type
_entity_poly.pdbx_seq_one_letter_code
_entity_poly.pdbx_strand_id
1 'polypeptide(L)'
;MKKLLSAAGILLLLALFFIGLVMGSDPADVPGKQEGSLPKTGSIQGNDPAVLETAFGLPFPRTSVHGSGTVNDASAGTLQARLLTWHGEDELTVTAVRPAAAAMILRRNDLEPDTSALWSVGGQTLMVASGKAGACAYYDDDHAAYCLYLPGADADRLIQFLSASVVFPSSLPL
;
A
#
# COMPACT_ATOMS: atom_id res chain seq x y z
N MET A 1 -1.50 -41.10 32.95
CA MET A 1 -1.93 -39.75 33.41
C MET A 1 -1.08 -38.58 32.89
N LYS A 2 0.10 -38.76 32.27
CA LYS A 2 0.92 -37.64 31.73
C LYS A 2 0.37 -36.98 30.44
N LYS A 3 -0.35 -37.72 29.59
CA LYS A 3 -0.90 -37.20 28.32
C LYS A 3 -2.08 -36.23 28.50
N LEU A 4 -2.87 -36.42 29.55
CA LEU A 4 -4.02 -35.54 29.88
C LEU A 4 -3.58 -34.18 30.42
N LEU A 5 -2.50 -34.12 31.22
CA LEU A 5 -1.91 -32.85 31.65
C LEU A 5 -1.29 -32.06 30.48
N SER A 6 -0.69 -32.76 29.50
CA SER A 6 -0.11 -32.11 28.32
C SER A 6 -1.18 -31.54 27.39
N ALA A 7 -2.29 -32.24 27.19
CA ALA A 7 -3.41 -31.73 26.39
C ALA A 7 -4.08 -30.50 27.03
N ALA A 8 -4.25 -30.52 28.36
CA ALA A 8 -4.77 -29.37 29.10
C ALA A 8 -3.80 -28.16 29.04
N GLY A 9 -2.48 -28.41 29.12
CA GLY A 9 -1.47 -27.36 28.99
C GLY A 9 -1.43 -26.74 27.60
N ILE A 10 -1.59 -27.55 26.54
CA ILE A 10 -1.64 -27.05 25.15
C ILE A 10 -2.92 -26.22 24.92
N LEU A 11 -4.06 -26.67 25.42
CA LEU A 11 -5.32 -25.91 25.34
C LEU A 11 -5.23 -24.58 26.10
N LEU A 12 -4.59 -24.56 27.27
CA LEU A 12 -4.35 -23.33 28.02
C LEU A 12 -3.44 -22.37 27.25
N LEU A 13 -2.35 -22.87 26.64
CA LEU A 13 -1.47 -22.07 25.79
C LEU A 13 -2.18 -21.51 24.56
N LEU A 14 -3.02 -22.31 23.91
CA LEU A 14 -3.81 -21.88 22.76
C LEU A 14 -4.84 -20.81 23.15
N ALA A 15 -5.49 -20.96 24.32
CA ALA A 15 -6.41 -19.97 24.85
C ALA A 15 -5.69 -18.67 25.23
N LEU A 16 -4.52 -18.75 25.87
CA LEU A 16 -3.71 -17.57 26.18
C LEU A 16 -3.19 -16.88 24.91
N PHE A 17 -2.82 -17.65 23.88
CA PHE A 17 -2.46 -17.10 22.58
C PHE A 17 -3.64 -16.42 21.90
N PHE A 18 -4.83 -17.03 21.93
CA PHE A 18 -6.06 -16.43 21.40
C PHE A 18 -6.44 -15.15 22.15
N ILE A 19 -6.34 -15.15 23.47
CA ILE A 19 -6.58 -13.96 24.30
C ILE A 19 -5.52 -12.90 24.00
N GLY A 20 -4.25 -13.27 23.83
CA GLY A 20 -3.18 -12.36 23.40
C GLY A 20 -3.41 -11.79 22.00
N LEU A 21 -4.04 -12.54 21.09
CA LEU A 21 -4.36 -12.06 19.74
C LEU A 21 -5.60 -11.15 19.74
N VAL A 22 -6.57 -11.42 20.62
CA VAL A 22 -7.81 -10.64 20.76
C VAL A 22 -7.64 -9.40 21.65
N MET A 23 -6.74 -9.42 22.64
CA MET A 23 -6.42 -8.27 23.50
C MET A 23 -5.14 -7.53 23.08
N GLY A 24 -4.21 -8.18 22.37
CA GLY A 24 -2.98 -7.56 21.87
C GLY A 24 -3.14 -6.82 20.54
N SER A 25 -4.34 -6.81 19.96
CA SER A 25 -4.72 -5.85 18.93
C SER A 25 -5.11 -4.51 19.57
N ASP A 26 -4.24 -3.97 20.43
CA ASP A 26 -4.21 -2.54 20.66
C ASP A 26 -3.48 -1.95 19.43
N PRO A 27 -4.12 -1.08 18.63
CA PRO A 27 -3.50 -0.52 17.41
C PRO A 27 -2.34 0.45 17.70
N ALA A 28 -1.77 0.41 18.91
CA ALA A 28 -0.77 1.34 19.39
C ALA A 28 0.68 0.88 19.15
N ASP A 29 0.93 -0.38 18.80
CA ASP A 29 2.29 -0.94 18.70
C ASP A 29 2.66 -1.43 17.29
N VAL A 30 2.12 -0.79 16.25
CA VAL A 30 2.83 -0.74 14.97
C VAL A 30 3.84 0.40 15.08
N PRO A 31 5.16 0.15 14.99
CA PRO A 31 6.16 1.21 15.00
C PRO A 31 6.09 1.97 13.67
N GLY A 32 5.10 2.85 13.56
CA GLY A 32 4.99 3.89 12.57
C GLY A 32 4.42 5.09 13.31
N LYS A 33 5.14 6.22 13.31
CA LYS A 33 4.64 7.47 13.91
C LYS A 33 3.20 7.68 13.41
N GLN A 34 2.23 7.63 14.32
CA GLN A 34 0.87 8.07 14.02
C GLN A 34 0.97 9.54 13.59
N GLU A 35 0.92 9.79 12.28
CA GLU A 35 0.57 11.11 11.78
C GLU A 35 -0.78 11.46 12.44
N GLY A 36 -0.81 12.57 13.18
CA GLY A 36 -2.05 13.05 13.80
C GLY A 36 -3.17 13.15 12.77
N SER A 37 -4.42 13.09 13.24
CA SER A 37 -5.63 13.10 12.40
C SER A 37 -5.49 14.05 11.21
N LEU A 38 -5.47 13.51 9.98
CA LEU A 38 -5.37 14.30 8.77
C LEU A 38 -6.60 15.24 8.68
N PRO A 39 -6.42 16.54 8.42
CA PRO A 39 -7.54 17.45 8.25
C PRO A 39 -8.37 17.03 7.04
N LYS A 40 -9.70 17.14 7.12
CA LYS A 40 -10.57 16.83 5.97
C LYS A 40 -10.27 17.77 4.82
N THR A 41 -10.07 17.17 3.65
CA THR A 41 -9.78 17.88 2.38
C THR A 41 -10.95 17.81 1.41
N GLY A 42 -11.88 16.86 1.61
CA GLY A 42 -12.94 16.59 0.65
C GLY A 42 -12.44 15.82 -0.57
N SER A 43 -13.20 15.89 -1.66
CA SER A 43 -12.82 15.30 -2.95
C SER A 43 -12.23 16.38 -3.86
N ILE A 44 -10.98 16.17 -4.27
CA ILE A 44 -10.28 17.04 -5.22
C ILE A 44 -9.99 16.20 -6.46
N GLN A 45 -10.39 16.70 -7.63
CA GLN A 45 -10.14 16.07 -8.92
C GLN A 45 -9.46 17.04 -9.87
N GLY A 46 -8.52 16.56 -10.66
CA GLY A 46 -7.84 17.39 -11.63
C GLY A 46 -6.83 16.65 -12.48
N ASN A 47 -6.15 17.41 -13.33
CA ASN A 47 -5.08 16.97 -14.22
C ASN A 47 -3.73 17.62 -13.87
N ASP A 48 -3.67 18.41 -12.80
CA ASP A 48 -2.43 19.02 -12.30
C ASP A 48 -1.86 18.16 -11.16
N PRO A 49 -0.74 17.47 -11.38
CA PRO A 49 -0.10 16.67 -10.34
C PRO A 49 0.29 17.49 -9.11
N ALA A 50 0.72 18.74 -9.25
CA ALA A 50 1.15 19.55 -8.12
C ALA A 50 -0.02 19.89 -7.18
N VAL A 51 -1.22 20.09 -7.74
CA VAL A 51 -2.45 20.29 -6.97
C VAL A 51 -2.81 19.01 -6.21
N LEU A 52 -2.72 17.85 -6.87
CA LEU A 52 -3.00 16.55 -6.23
C LEU A 52 -1.95 16.20 -5.17
N GLU A 53 -0.67 16.48 -5.39
CA GLU A 53 0.41 16.31 -4.40
C GLU A 53 0.21 17.23 -3.20
N THR A 54 -0.24 18.47 -3.41
CA THR A 54 -0.56 19.40 -2.32
C THR A 54 -1.75 18.91 -1.52
N ALA A 55 -2.79 18.42 -2.20
CA ALA A 55 -3.97 17.84 -1.56
C ALA A 55 -3.63 16.56 -0.79
N PHE A 56 -2.85 15.66 -1.38
CA PHE A 56 -2.37 14.45 -0.73
C PHE A 56 -1.36 14.77 0.38
N GLY A 57 -0.60 15.85 0.23
CA GLY A 57 0.43 16.34 1.16
C GLY A 57 1.74 15.55 1.10
N LEU A 58 1.97 14.77 0.04
CA LEU A 58 3.20 14.06 -0.29
C LEU A 58 3.33 13.99 -1.82
N PRO A 59 4.57 13.95 -2.37
CA PRO A 59 4.77 13.63 -3.77
C PRO A 59 4.46 12.15 -4.02
N PHE A 60 4.10 11.78 -5.25
CA PHE A 60 3.82 10.40 -5.64
C PHE A 60 4.62 10.01 -6.90
N PRO A 61 4.94 8.71 -7.09
CA PRO A 61 5.64 8.24 -8.29
C PRO A 61 4.80 8.50 -9.54
N ARG A 62 5.43 8.93 -10.63
CA ARG A 62 4.72 9.11 -11.91
C ARG A 62 5.64 8.88 -13.09
N THR A 63 5.05 8.42 -14.17
CA THR A 63 5.71 8.19 -15.46
C THR A 63 5.43 9.31 -16.47
N SER A 64 4.31 10.01 -16.29
CA SER A 64 3.88 11.14 -17.11
C SER A 64 3.37 12.28 -16.23
N VAL A 65 3.57 13.51 -16.70
CA VAL A 65 2.92 14.71 -16.16
C VAL A 65 1.50 14.90 -16.72
N HIS A 66 1.17 14.17 -17.79
CA HIS A 66 -0.15 14.17 -18.40
C HIS A 66 -0.97 12.98 -17.88
N GLY A 67 -2.22 13.27 -17.53
CA GLY A 67 -3.12 12.32 -16.92
C GLY A 67 -4.22 13.01 -16.15
N SER A 68 -4.93 12.24 -15.32
CA SER A 68 -5.93 12.78 -14.41
C SER A 68 -5.96 11.98 -13.12
N GLY A 69 -6.37 12.62 -12.04
CA GLY A 69 -6.43 11.96 -10.76
C GLY A 69 -7.39 12.61 -9.77
N THR A 70 -7.50 11.94 -8.64
CA THR A 70 -8.37 12.33 -7.53
C THR A 70 -7.64 12.16 -6.21
N VAL A 71 -7.90 13.06 -5.27
CA VAL A 71 -7.57 12.91 -3.85
C VAL A 71 -8.88 12.90 -3.06
N ASN A 72 -9.05 11.89 -2.21
CA ASN A 72 -10.24 11.72 -1.38
C ASN A 72 -9.84 11.40 0.05
N ASP A 73 -10.63 11.89 1.00
CA ASP A 73 -10.57 11.39 2.38
C ASP A 73 -11.09 9.93 2.40
N ALA A 74 -10.36 9.05 3.10
CA ALA A 74 -10.62 7.62 3.19
C ALA A 74 -10.51 7.11 4.64
N SER A 75 -10.82 5.84 4.87
CA SER A 75 -10.69 5.22 6.20
C SER A 75 -10.32 3.74 6.11
N ALA A 76 -9.38 3.30 6.95
CA ALA A 76 -9.02 1.90 7.15
C ALA A 76 -9.36 1.51 8.60
N GLY A 77 -10.56 0.97 8.82
CA GLY A 77 -11.05 0.73 10.18
C GLY A 77 -11.22 2.05 10.95
N THR A 78 -10.48 2.22 12.04
CA THR A 78 -10.50 3.46 12.85
C THR A 78 -9.52 4.53 12.36
N LEU A 79 -8.65 4.17 11.41
CA LEU A 79 -7.62 5.06 10.88
C LEU A 79 -8.20 5.98 9.80
N GLN A 80 -8.11 7.29 10.01
CA GLN A 80 -8.35 8.26 8.95
C GLN A 80 -7.20 8.24 7.96
N ALA A 81 -7.53 8.18 6.68
CA ALA A 81 -6.57 8.10 5.60
C ALA A 81 -6.89 9.13 4.52
N ARG A 82 -5.93 9.36 3.65
CA ARG A 82 -6.13 10.09 2.40
C ARG A 82 -5.68 9.21 1.25
N LEU A 83 -6.51 9.09 0.24
CA LEU A 83 -6.29 8.27 -0.93
C LEU A 83 -6.06 9.17 -2.15
N LEU A 84 -4.95 8.95 -2.84
CA LEU A 84 -4.68 9.52 -4.15
C LEU A 84 -4.79 8.43 -5.21
N THR A 85 -5.41 8.76 -6.33
CA THR A 85 -5.42 7.91 -7.54
C THR A 85 -5.05 8.78 -8.72
N TRP A 86 -4.04 8.37 -9.48
CA TRP A 86 -3.58 9.04 -10.69
C TRP A 86 -3.55 8.04 -11.85
N HIS A 87 -4.13 8.43 -12.98
CA HIS A 87 -4.11 7.67 -14.23
C HIS A 87 -3.23 8.43 -15.22
N GLY A 88 -2.06 7.86 -15.52
CA GLY A 88 -1.19 8.35 -16.58
C GLY A 88 -1.73 7.98 -17.97
N GLU A 89 -1.32 8.75 -18.98
CA GLU A 89 -1.64 8.44 -20.39
C GLU A 89 -1.00 7.15 -20.91
N ASP A 90 0.01 6.64 -20.20
CA ASP A 90 0.75 5.41 -20.47
C ASP A 90 0.14 4.18 -19.77
N GLU A 91 -1.15 4.26 -19.42
CA GLU A 91 -1.95 3.20 -18.79
C GLU A 91 -1.55 2.86 -17.36
N LEU A 92 -0.48 3.45 -16.82
CA LEU A 92 -0.10 3.28 -15.42
C LEU A 92 -1.11 3.98 -14.52
N THR A 93 -1.68 3.22 -13.58
CA THR A 93 -2.47 3.76 -12.49
C THR A 93 -1.65 3.72 -11.21
N VAL A 94 -1.45 4.89 -10.60
CA VAL A 94 -0.80 5.05 -9.31
C VAL A 94 -1.88 5.29 -8.27
N THR A 95 -1.98 4.41 -7.29
CA THR A 95 -2.83 4.61 -6.12
C THR A 95 -1.95 4.71 -4.89
N ALA A 96 -2.08 5.79 -4.13
CA ALA A 96 -1.31 6.02 -2.91
C ALA A 96 -2.23 6.29 -1.72
N VAL A 97 -1.86 5.82 -0.53
CA VAL A 97 -2.60 6.08 0.69
C VAL A 97 -1.66 6.54 1.80
N ARG A 98 -2.09 7.54 2.56
CA ARG A 98 -1.42 7.97 3.79
C ARG A 98 -2.37 7.93 4.99
N PRO A 99 -1.90 7.57 6.20
CA PRO A 99 -0.55 7.10 6.47
C PRO A 99 -0.33 5.67 5.91
N ALA A 100 0.93 5.23 5.80
CA ALA A 100 1.30 3.90 5.28
C ALA A 100 0.57 2.73 5.96
N ALA A 101 0.23 2.86 7.26
CA ALA A 101 -0.57 1.88 8.00
C ALA A 101 -1.95 1.58 7.38
N ALA A 102 -2.45 2.45 6.48
CA ALA A 102 -3.67 2.24 5.72
C ALA A 102 -3.48 1.44 4.41
N ALA A 103 -2.30 0.83 4.17
CA ALA A 103 -1.94 0.10 2.94
C ALA A 103 -2.98 -0.95 2.50
N MET A 104 -3.72 -1.53 3.45
CA MET A 104 -4.80 -2.50 3.14
C MET A 104 -5.87 -1.94 2.20
N ILE A 105 -6.05 -0.61 2.12
CA ILE A 105 -6.96 0.05 1.17
C ILE A 105 -6.54 -0.18 -0.29
N LEU A 106 -5.23 -0.35 -0.53
CA LEU A 106 -4.67 -0.48 -1.87
C LEU A 106 -4.79 -1.89 -2.44
N ARG A 107 -5.13 -2.88 -1.61
CA ARG A 107 -5.09 -4.29 -2.00
C ARG A 107 -6.11 -4.59 -3.10
N ARG A 108 -5.61 -5.13 -4.21
CA ARG A 108 -6.41 -5.66 -5.30
C ARG A 108 -6.75 -7.13 -5.06
N ASN A 109 -8.05 -7.44 -4.97
CA ASN A 109 -8.54 -8.81 -4.72
C ASN A 109 -8.52 -9.70 -5.97
N ASP A 110 -8.31 -9.11 -7.15
CA ASP A 110 -8.23 -9.76 -8.46
C ASP A 110 -6.81 -10.18 -8.86
N LEU A 111 -5.81 -9.90 -8.01
CA LEU A 111 -4.39 -10.20 -8.23
C LEU A 111 -3.88 -11.15 -7.15
N GLU A 112 -2.97 -12.05 -7.53
CA GLU A 112 -2.31 -12.96 -6.60
C GLU A 112 -0.84 -12.54 -6.40
N PRO A 113 -0.29 -12.66 -5.18
CA PRO A 113 1.12 -12.40 -4.94
C PRO A 113 2.02 -13.25 -5.85
N ASP A 114 2.95 -12.59 -6.54
CA ASP A 114 3.96 -13.25 -7.36
C ASP A 114 5.29 -13.22 -6.59
N THR A 115 5.62 -14.34 -5.96
CA THR A 115 6.85 -14.48 -5.16
C THR A 115 8.10 -14.71 -6.01
N SER A 116 7.93 -14.97 -7.31
CA SER A 116 9.05 -15.14 -8.25
C SER A 116 9.51 -13.81 -8.84
N ALA A 117 8.59 -12.85 -8.94
CA ALA A 117 8.85 -11.50 -9.36
C ALA A 117 9.43 -10.67 -8.21
N LEU A 118 10.76 -10.56 -8.19
CA LEU A 118 11.46 -9.65 -7.30
C LEU A 118 11.81 -8.38 -8.05
N TRP A 119 11.28 -7.27 -7.57
CA TRP A 119 11.64 -5.95 -8.06
C TRP A 119 12.11 -5.09 -6.91
N SER A 120 13.10 -4.25 -7.18
CA SER A 120 13.64 -3.35 -6.17
C SER A 120 13.75 -1.94 -6.70
N VAL A 121 13.32 -1.00 -5.87
CA VAL A 121 13.53 0.43 -6.08
C VAL A 121 14.42 0.89 -4.93
N GLY A 122 15.59 1.38 -5.32
CA GLY A 122 16.71 1.85 -4.49
C GLY A 122 17.24 0.96 -3.35
N GLY A 123 16.87 -0.31 -3.32
CA GLY A 123 17.41 -1.29 -2.38
C GLY A 123 16.34 -1.96 -1.54
N GLN A 124 15.10 -1.48 -1.60
CA GLN A 124 13.95 -2.17 -1.04
C GLN A 124 13.39 -3.17 -2.04
N THR A 125 13.18 -4.42 -1.61
CA THR A 125 12.47 -5.42 -2.39
C THR A 125 10.97 -5.20 -2.22
N LEU A 126 10.29 -5.01 -3.35
CA LEU A 126 8.88 -4.69 -3.41
C LEU A 126 8.05 -5.95 -3.67
N MET A 127 6.80 -5.93 -3.22
CA MET A 127 5.87 -7.02 -3.45
C MET A 127 5.17 -6.82 -4.78
N VAL A 128 5.28 -7.78 -5.69
CA VAL A 128 4.52 -7.79 -6.95
C VAL A 128 3.34 -8.74 -6.82
N ALA A 129 2.19 -8.35 -7.38
CA ALA A 129 1.06 -9.24 -7.59
C ALA A 129 0.63 -9.17 -9.06
N SER A 130 0.26 -10.30 -9.64
CA SER A 130 -0.13 -10.40 -11.04
C SER A 130 -1.35 -11.32 -11.20
N GLY A 131 -2.03 -11.20 -12.34
CA GLY A 131 -3.22 -11.96 -12.64
C GLY A 131 -3.76 -11.59 -14.01
N LYS A 132 -4.94 -12.13 -14.36
CA LYS A 132 -5.56 -11.86 -15.68
C LYS A 132 -5.89 -10.39 -15.91
N ALA A 133 -6.12 -9.63 -14.83
CA ALA A 133 -6.46 -8.21 -14.91
C ALA A 133 -5.23 -7.33 -15.23
N GLY A 134 -4.04 -7.75 -14.82
CA GLY A 134 -2.80 -7.00 -14.94
C GLY A 134 -1.83 -7.33 -13.82
N ALA A 135 -0.93 -6.40 -13.52
CA ALA A 135 0.02 -6.53 -12.43
C ALA A 135 0.10 -5.24 -11.61
N CYS A 136 0.33 -5.36 -10.30
CA CYS A 136 0.64 -4.24 -9.42
C CYS A 136 1.93 -4.50 -8.63
N ALA A 137 2.75 -3.46 -8.50
CA ALA A 137 3.85 -3.41 -7.55
C ALA A 137 3.41 -2.60 -6.34
N TYR A 138 3.52 -3.21 -5.16
CA TYR A 138 3.21 -2.62 -3.87
C TYR A 138 4.49 -2.27 -3.13
N TYR A 139 4.52 -1.07 -2.56
CA TYR A 139 5.58 -0.62 -1.69
C TYR A 139 5.07 0.44 -0.72
N ASP A 140 5.84 0.68 0.34
CA ASP A 140 5.54 1.72 1.32
C ASP A 140 6.82 2.42 1.79
N ASP A 141 6.62 3.55 2.47
CA ASP A 141 7.62 4.28 3.22
C ASP A 141 7.05 4.66 4.59
N ASP A 142 7.78 5.48 5.35
CA ASP A 142 7.36 5.93 6.69
C ASP A 142 6.06 6.77 6.69
N HIS A 143 5.61 7.25 5.52
CA HIS A 143 4.53 8.20 5.36
C HIS A 143 3.34 7.67 4.55
N ALA A 144 3.56 6.88 3.51
CA ALA A 144 2.52 6.39 2.61
C ALA A 144 2.82 5.01 2.02
N ALA A 145 1.76 4.35 1.57
CA ALA A 145 1.83 3.13 0.77
C ALA A 145 1.36 3.41 -0.65
N TYR A 146 1.84 2.61 -1.61
CA TYR A 146 1.65 2.80 -3.03
C TYR A 146 1.31 1.47 -3.73
N CYS A 147 0.45 1.53 -4.74
CA CYS A 147 0.22 0.48 -5.73
C CYS A 147 0.41 1.08 -7.13
N LEU A 148 1.39 0.56 -7.86
CA LEU A 148 1.69 0.88 -9.25
C LEU A 148 1.08 -0.20 -10.14
N TYR A 149 -0.10 0.06 -10.68
CA TYR A 149 -0.89 -0.91 -11.44
C TYR A 149 -0.80 -0.67 -12.95
N LEU A 150 -0.45 -1.72 -13.69
CA LEU A 150 -0.46 -1.74 -15.15
C LEU A 150 -1.48 -2.79 -15.64
N PRO A 151 -2.55 -2.37 -16.35
CA PRO A 151 -3.57 -3.29 -16.83
C PRO A 151 -3.03 -4.23 -17.91
N GLY A 152 -3.46 -5.49 -17.90
CA GLY A 152 -3.09 -6.50 -18.89
C GLY A 152 -1.59 -6.85 -18.94
N ALA A 153 -0.80 -6.38 -17.96
CA ALA A 153 0.60 -6.75 -17.81
C ALA A 153 0.76 -8.00 -16.91
N ASP A 154 1.77 -8.80 -17.19
CA ASP A 154 2.34 -9.73 -16.21
C ASP A 154 3.37 -9.00 -15.34
N ALA A 155 3.95 -9.73 -14.38
CA ALA A 155 4.93 -9.17 -13.47
C ALA A 155 6.20 -8.67 -14.20
N ASP A 156 6.71 -9.44 -15.17
CA ASP A 156 7.93 -9.07 -15.92
C ASP A 156 7.72 -7.78 -16.73
N ARG A 157 6.59 -7.66 -17.43
CA ARG A 157 6.25 -6.46 -18.19
C ARG A 157 6.07 -5.26 -17.28
N LEU A 158 5.42 -5.43 -16.13
CA LEU A 158 5.31 -4.37 -15.13
C LEU A 158 6.69 -3.92 -14.68
N ILE A 159 7.56 -4.84 -14.27
CA ILE A 159 8.92 -4.53 -13.80
C ILE A 159 9.70 -3.77 -14.86
N GLN A 160 9.69 -4.27 -16.10
CA GLN A 160 10.36 -3.62 -17.22
C GLN A 160 9.86 -2.19 -17.43
N PHE A 161 8.54 -2.00 -17.36
CA PHE A 161 7.91 -0.70 -17.53
C PHE A 161 8.29 0.27 -16.41
N LEU A 162 8.20 -0.18 -15.14
CA LEU A 162 8.49 0.68 -14.00
C LEU A 162 9.97 1.07 -13.94
N SER A 163 10.88 0.16 -14.29
CA SER A 163 12.32 0.44 -14.37
C SER A 163 12.71 1.40 -15.49
N ALA A 164 11.91 1.51 -16.55
CA ALA A 164 12.21 2.37 -17.69
C ALA A 164 11.59 3.77 -17.57
N SER A 165 10.41 3.86 -16.95
CA SER A 165 9.52 5.01 -17.15
C SER A 165 9.19 5.78 -15.88
N VAL A 166 9.32 5.19 -14.68
CA VAL A 166 8.82 5.83 -13.45
C VAL A 166 9.86 6.78 -12.88
N VAL A 167 9.44 8.03 -12.66
CA VAL A 167 10.17 9.00 -11.87
C VAL A 167 9.71 8.87 -10.41
N PHE A 168 10.60 8.36 -9.56
CA PHE A 168 10.40 8.34 -8.12
C PHE A 168 10.81 9.69 -7.51
N PRO A 169 9.96 10.33 -6.69
CA PRO A 169 10.36 11.47 -5.89
C PRO A 169 11.58 11.10 -5.05
N SER A 170 12.57 11.99 -4.99
CA SER A 170 13.81 11.82 -4.19
C SER A 170 13.59 11.71 -2.68
N SER A 171 12.35 11.91 -2.22
CA SER A 171 11.90 11.74 -0.84
C SER A 171 11.23 10.39 -0.57
N LEU A 172 10.95 9.59 -1.60
CA LEU A 172 10.62 8.18 -1.39
C LEU A 172 11.94 7.44 -1.19
N PRO A 173 12.04 6.52 -0.21
CA PRO A 173 13.22 5.71 -0.08
C PRO A 173 13.42 4.95 -1.39
N LEU A 174 14.45 5.39 -2.12
CA LEU A 174 15.24 4.52 -2.96
C LEU A 174 16.00 3.62 -1.95
#